data_AF-A0A7C6KAP1-F1
#
_entry.id   AF-A0A7C6KAP1-F1
#
_cell.length_a   1.000
_cell.length_b   1.000
_cell.length_c   1.000
_cell.angle_alpha   90.00
_cell.angle_beta   90.00
_cell.angle_gamma   90.00
#
_symmetry.space_group_name_H-M   'P 1'
#
loop_
_entity.id
_entity.type
_entity.pdbx_description
1 polymer ?
#
loop_
_entity_poly.entity_id
_entity_poly.type
_entity_poly.pdbx_seq_one_letter_code
_entity_poly.pdbx_strand_id
1 'polypeptide(L)'
;KYVLDRSDKYSNIIFISIHNNSTGATSQTSASGIRVYYRPTMKVKDESGKSVVYYDGYNDDGRKLFAQILNEEMQKKSVFSKKTNKLYNDSDLAVLREQNVVSALVEVGFINNPNDLALLRRQQTREDIAAGMFEGIRKYFAQIKNKVENLLGA
;
A
#
# COMPACT_ATOMS: atom_id res chain seq x y z
N LYS A 1 -5.82 -7.88 -21.61
CA LYS A 1 -5.37 -8.76 -20.51
C LYS A 1 -4.26 -8.04 -19.77
N TYR A 2 -4.47 -7.66 -18.51
CA TYR A 2 -3.48 -6.90 -17.74
C TYR A 2 -2.26 -7.78 -17.43
N VAL A 3 -1.06 -7.21 -17.48
CA VAL A 3 0.21 -7.96 -17.43
C VAL A 3 0.41 -8.71 -16.11
N LEU A 4 -0.11 -8.16 -15.00
CA LEU A 4 0.06 -8.71 -13.65
C LEU A 4 -1.24 -9.24 -13.03
N ASP A 5 -2.32 -9.33 -13.80
CA ASP A 5 -3.59 -9.80 -13.25
C ASP A 5 -3.58 -11.31 -13.00
N ARG A 6 -3.74 -11.66 -11.72
CA ARG A 6 -3.76 -13.03 -11.19
C ARG A 6 -5.12 -13.39 -10.61
N SER A 7 -6.12 -12.50 -10.72
CA SER A 7 -7.46 -12.71 -10.13
C SER A 7 -8.16 -13.95 -10.69
N ASP A 8 -7.94 -14.28 -11.96
CA ASP A 8 -8.47 -15.50 -12.61
C ASP A 8 -7.95 -16.80 -11.99
N LYS A 9 -6.85 -16.77 -11.22
CA LYS A 9 -6.17 -17.96 -10.70
C LYS A 9 -6.35 -18.19 -9.21
N TYR A 10 -6.68 -17.15 -8.45
CA TYR A 10 -6.74 -17.22 -7.00
C TYR A 10 -7.91 -16.39 -6.46
N SER A 11 -8.74 -17.03 -5.64
CA SER A 11 -9.74 -16.35 -4.82
C SER A 11 -9.12 -15.83 -3.52
N ASN A 12 -9.55 -14.64 -3.06
CA ASN A 12 -9.15 -14.06 -1.77
C ASN A 12 -7.64 -13.81 -1.60
N ILE A 13 -6.99 -13.28 -2.63
CA ILE A 13 -5.59 -12.85 -2.57
C ILE A 13 -5.48 -11.33 -2.47
N ILE A 14 -4.37 -10.90 -1.86
CA ILE A 14 -3.89 -9.52 -1.89
C ILE A 14 -2.55 -9.47 -2.61
N PHE A 15 -2.14 -8.28 -3.01
CA PHE A 15 -0.80 -8.01 -3.54
C PHE A 15 -0.13 -6.89 -2.72
N ILE A 16 1.12 -7.11 -2.30
CA ILE A 16 1.93 -6.09 -1.61
C ILE A 16 3.25 -5.95 -2.36
N SER A 17 3.57 -4.73 -2.79
CA SER A 17 4.92 -4.37 -3.23
C SER A 17 5.68 -3.73 -2.09
N ILE A 18 6.93 -4.16 -1.82
CA ILE A 18 7.74 -3.67 -0.70
C ILE A 18 8.99 -2.99 -1.26
N HIS A 19 9.20 -1.73 -0.90
CA HIS A 19 10.26 -0.86 -1.39
C HIS A 19 10.89 -0.06 -0.23
N ASN A 20 11.96 0.68 -0.53
CA ASN A 20 12.49 1.73 0.32
C ASN A 20 12.46 3.06 -0.43
N ASN A 21 12.07 4.12 0.25
CA ASN A 21 11.86 5.42 -0.37
C ASN A 21 13.20 6.13 -0.63
N SER A 22 13.19 7.07 -1.57
CA SER A 22 14.23 8.09 -1.71
C SER A 22 13.57 9.39 -2.15
N THR A 23 14.08 10.52 -1.66
CA THR A 23 13.72 11.82 -2.24
C THR A 23 14.67 12.18 -3.39
N GLY A 24 14.32 13.20 -4.18
CA GLY A 24 15.20 13.76 -5.22
C GLY A 24 16.39 14.58 -4.69
N ALA A 25 16.63 14.61 -3.36
CA ALA A 25 17.78 15.28 -2.79
C ALA A 25 19.08 14.56 -3.19
N THR A 26 20.10 15.33 -3.60
CA THR A 26 21.37 14.83 -4.12
C THR A 26 22.27 14.19 -3.07
N SER A 27 22.08 14.53 -1.79
CA SER A 27 22.89 13.99 -0.68
C SER A 27 22.02 13.38 0.41
N GLN A 28 21.25 14.20 1.13
CA GLN A 28 20.48 13.76 2.29
C GLN A 28 19.09 14.40 2.34
N THR A 29 18.14 13.71 2.96
CA THR A 29 16.79 14.22 3.21
C THR A 29 16.43 14.18 4.69
N SER A 30 15.55 15.09 5.10
CA SER A 30 14.87 15.04 6.40
C SER A 30 13.55 14.26 6.35
N ALA A 31 13.13 13.79 5.17
CA ALA A 31 12.03 12.85 5.05
C ALA A 31 12.38 11.54 5.76
N SER A 32 11.43 10.97 6.49
CA SER A 32 11.63 9.77 7.31
C SER A 32 10.31 9.00 7.40
N GLY A 33 10.40 7.70 7.67
CA GLY A 33 9.25 6.88 8.01
C GLY A 33 8.62 6.12 6.85
N ILE A 34 7.51 5.46 7.16
CA ILE A 34 6.81 4.56 6.25
C ILE A 34 5.77 5.34 5.45
N ARG A 35 5.64 5.02 4.15
CA ARG A 35 4.54 5.49 3.30
C ARG A 35 3.83 4.31 2.65
N VAL A 36 2.50 4.36 2.66
CA VAL A 36 1.65 3.35 2.02
C VAL A 36 0.89 3.97 0.87
N TYR A 37 1.03 3.34 -0.29
CA TYR A 37 0.41 3.72 -1.54
C TYR A 37 -0.69 2.72 -1.88
N TYR A 38 -1.82 3.22 -2.37
CA TYR A 38 -2.86 2.41 -3.00
C TYR A 38 -3.39 3.17 -4.21
N ARG A 39 -4.05 2.46 -5.12
CA ARG A 39 -4.60 3.08 -6.32
C ARG A 39 -6.11 2.84 -6.41
N PRO A 40 -6.94 3.88 -6.27
CA PRO A 40 -8.36 3.80 -6.59
C PRO A 40 -8.59 3.92 -8.11
N THR A 41 -9.82 3.64 -8.55
CA THR A 41 -10.28 3.95 -9.90
C THR A 41 -10.13 5.45 -10.17
N MET A 42 -9.34 5.80 -11.19
CA MET A 42 -9.08 7.19 -11.56
C MET A 42 -9.92 7.59 -12.77
N LYS A 43 -10.56 8.76 -12.69
CA LYS A 43 -11.19 9.43 -13.84
C LYS A 43 -10.24 10.49 -14.38
N VAL A 44 -9.89 10.38 -15.66
CA VAL A 44 -9.03 11.34 -16.38
C VAL A 44 -9.83 12.06 -17.46
N LYS A 45 -9.29 13.16 -17.99
CA LYS A 45 -9.86 13.84 -19.15
C LYS A 45 -9.24 13.30 -20.43
N ASP A 46 -10.07 12.93 -21.41
CA ASP A 46 -9.59 12.64 -22.76
C ASP A 46 -9.27 13.94 -23.53
N GLU A 47 -8.80 13.80 -24.77
CA GLU A 47 -8.44 14.94 -25.65
C GLU A 47 -9.62 15.89 -25.91
N SER A 48 -10.86 15.42 -25.77
CA SER A 48 -12.08 16.22 -25.91
C SER A 48 -12.54 16.88 -24.60
N GLY A 49 -11.83 16.65 -23.49
CA GLY A 49 -12.19 17.14 -22.15
C GLY A 49 -13.29 16.31 -21.46
N LYS A 50 -13.68 15.17 -22.03
CA LYS A 50 -14.66 14.25 -21.41
C LYS A 50 -13.97 13.41 -20.34
N SER A 51 -14.69 13.20 -19.23
CA SER A 51 -14.20 12.33 -18.16
C SER A 51 -14.33 10.86 -18.56
N VAL A 52 -13.21 10.15 -18.58
CA VAL A 52 -13.12 8.71 -18.88
C VAL A 52 -12.44 7.98 -17.73
N VAL A 53 -12.80 6.71 -17.53
CA VAL A 53 -12.14 5.84 -16.56
C VAL A 53 -10.79 5.43 -17.15
N TYR A 54 -9.70 5.72 -16.45
CA TYR A 54 -8.36 5.40 -16.95
C TYR A 54 -8.08 3.91 -16.84
N TYR A 55 -8.42 3.31 -15.70
CA TYR A 55 -8.37 1.88 -15.42
C TYR A 55 -9.60 1.48 -14.60
N ASP A 56 -10.18 0.34 -14.93
CA ASP A 56 -11.42 -0.20 -14.35
C ASP A 56 -11.18 -1.59 -13.73
N GLY A 57 -12.15 -2.10 -12.97
CA GLY A 57 -12.11 -3.44 -12.36
C GLY A 57 -11.48 -3.48 -10.97
N TYR A 58 -11.29 -2.34 -10.32
CA TYR A 58 -10.72 -2.29 -8.98
C TYR A 58 -11.78 -2.45 -7.89
N ASN A 59 -11.43 -3.21 -6.86
CA ASN A 59 -12.10 -3.15 -5.56
C ASN A 59 -11.56 -1.94 -4.76
N ASP A 60 -12.07 -0.74 -5.05
CA ASP A 60 -11.61 0.52 -4.44
C ASP A 60 -11.73 0.54 -2.93
N ASP A 61 -12.87 0.12 -2.39
CA ASP A 61 -13.10 0.02 -0.95
C ASP A 61 -12.13 -0.96 -0.30
N GLY A 62 -11.90 -2.12 -0.93
CA GLY A 62 -10.96 -3.12 -0.46
C GLY A 62 -9.52 -2.62 -0.45
N ARG A 63 -9.09 -1.91 -1.50
CA ARG A 63 -7.75 -1.31 -1.60
C ARG A 63 -7.53 -0.24 -0.54
N LYS A 64 -8.49 0.67 -0.38
CA LYS A 64 -8.43 1.72 0.62
C LYS A 64 -8.38 1.11 2.03
N LEU A 65 -9.30 0.19 2.34
CA LEU A 65 -9.37 -0.47 3.64
C LEU A 65 -8.08 -1.21 3.96
N PHE A 66 -7.57 -1.99 3.00
CA PHE A 66 -6.32 -2.73 3.16
C PHE A 66 -5.15 -1.78 3.44
N ALA A 67 -5.00 -0.71 2.65
CA ALA A 67 -3.93 0.26 2.82
C ALA A 67 -4.02 1.02 4.16
N GLN A 68 -5.23 1.34 4.63
CA GLN A 68 -5.46 1.96 5.95
C GLN A 68 -4.97 1.04 7.07
N ILE A 69 -5.48 -0.19 7.11
CA ILE A 69 -5.12 -1.18 8.14
C ILE A 69 -3.61 -1.47 8.10
N LEU A 70 -3.05 -1.66 6.89
CA LEU A 70 -1.63 -1.94 6.72
C LEU A 70 -0.76 -0.81 7.27
N ASN A 71 -1.10 0.44 6.93
CA ASN A 71 -0.38 1.60 7.45
C ASN A 71 -0.49 1.67 8.98
N GLU A 72 -1.69 1.58 9.54
CA GLU A 72 -1.90 1.65 10.99
C GLU A 72 -1.06 0.63 11.77
N GLU A 73 -1.05 -0.63 11.34
CA GLU A 73 -0.28 -1.68 12.03
C GLU A 73 1.23 -1.53 11.86
N MET A 74 1.71 -1.11 10.69
CA MET A 74 3.14 -0.80 10.50
C MET A 74 3.59 0.42 11.32
N GLN A 75 2.75 1.47 11.44
CA GLN A 75 3.10 2.66 12.23
C GLN A 75 3.20 2.36 13.74
N LYS A 76 2.43 1.39 14.26
CA LYS A 76 2.55 0.92 15.65
C LYS A 76 3.92 0.30 15.94
N LYS A 77 4.51 -0.35 14.95
CA LYS A 77 5.84 -1.00 15.04
C LYS A 77 7.00 -0.12 14.57
N SER A 78 6.71 0.97 13.86
CA SER A 78 7.72 1.87 13.29
C SER A 78 8.60 2.52 14.36
N VAL A 79 9.92 2.40 14.15
CA VAL A 79 11.00 3.04 14.93
C VAL A 79 11.58 4.28 14.23
N PHE A 80 11.04 4.67 13.08
CA PHE A 80 11.49 5.86 12.36
C PHE A 80 11.03 7.14 13.05
N SER A 81 11.75 8.24 12.80
CA SER A 81 11.51 9.52 13.46
C SER A 81 10.17 10.18 13.09
N LYS A 82 9.58 9.81 11.95
CA LYS A 82 8.29 10.32 11.48
C LYS A 82 7.29 9.17 11.33
N LYS A 83 6.06 9.44 11.78
CA LYS A 83 4.89 8.57 11.61
C LYS A 83 3.80 9.34 10.88
N THR A 84 2.98 8.66 10.10
CA THR A 84 1.86 9.30 9.41
C THR A 84 0.72 8.32 9.17
N ASN A 85 -0.52 8.81 9.29
CA ASN A 85 -1.71 8.09 8.87
C ASN A 85 -2.09 8.41 7.42
N LYS A 86 -1.32 9.26 6.74
CA LYS A 86 -1.57 9.62 5.33
C LYS A 86 -1.35 8.41 4.43
N LEU A 87 -2.33 8.16 3.58
CA LEU A 87 -2.19 7.29 2.42
C LEU A 87 -1.92 8.10 1.16
N TYR A 88 -1.19 7.49 0.23
CA TYR A 88 -0.82 8.09 -1.05
C TYR A 88 -1.56 7.39 -2.18
N ASN A 89 -2.28 8.15 -3.01
CA ASN A 89 -3.17 7.58 -4.03
C ASN A 89 -3.21 8.34 -5.36
N ASP A 90 -2.38 9.36 -5.49
CA ASP A 90 -2.21 10.19 -6.68
C ASP A 90 -1.07 9.70 -7.60
N SER A 91 -0.31 8.69 -7.16
CA SER A 91 0.85 8.18 -7.88
C SER A 91 0.47 7.16 -8.96
N ASP A 92 1.01 7.32 -10.17
CA ASP A 92 0.74 6.45 -11.31
C ASP A 92 1.69 5.23 -11.39
N LEU A 93 1.67 4.43 -10.32
CA LEU A 93 2.56 3.28 -10.17
C LEU A 93 2.01 2.07 -10.95
N ALA A 94 2.71 1.65 -12.01
CA ALA A 94 2.32 0.52 -12.86
C ALA A 94 2.00 -0.76 -12.05
N VAL A 95 2.78 -1.01 -11.00
CA VAL A 95 2.61 -2.18 -10.11
C VAL A 95 1.26 -2.20 -9.36
N LEU A 96 0.64 -1.04 -9.12
CA LEU A 96 -0.70 -0.91 -8.54
C LEU A 96 -1.79 -0.69 -9.59
N ARG A 97 -1.40 -0.34 -10.81
CA ARG A 97 -2.32 -0.04 -11.91
C ARG A 97 -2.67 -1.29 -12.72
N GLU A 98 -1.73 -2.21 -12.87
CA GLU A 98 -1.84 -3.34 -13.80
C GLU A 98 -2.22 -4.67 -13.13
N GLN A 99 -2.78 -4.60 -11.92
CA GLN A 99 -3.35 -5.72 -11.19
C GLN A 99 -4.80 -5.38 -10.76
N ASN A 100 -5.70 -6.36 -10.73
CA ASN A 100 -7.10 -6.13 -10.33
C ASN A 100 -7.44 -6.67 -8.94
N VAL A 101 -6.47 -7.25 -8.25
CA VAL A 101 -6.63 -7.69 -6.86
C VAL A 101 -6.56 -6.51 -5.90
N VAL A 102 -6.91 -6.73 -4.62
CA VAL A 102 -6.67 -5.72 -3.58
C VAL A 102 -5.16 -5.58 -3.37
N SER A 103 -4.65 -4.35 -3.38
CA SER A 103 -3.21 -4.11 -3.35
C SER A 103 -2.77 -2.83 -2.66
N ALA A 104 -1.55 -2.88 -2.15
CA ALA A 104 -0.82 -1.72 -1.68
C ALA A 104 0.67 -1.81 -2.07
N LEU A 105 1.34 -0.66 -2.15
CA LEU A 105 2.79 -0.57 -2.18
C LEU A 105 3.25 0.11 -0.89
N VAL A 106 4.27 -0.45 -0.27
CA VAL A 106 4.84 0.06 0.97
C VAL A 106 6.26 0.52 0.71
N GLU A 107 6.51 1.78 1.03
CA GLU A 107 7.85 2.36 1.10
C GLU A 107 8.30 2.39 2.56
N VAL A 108 9.29 1.57 2.89
CA VAL A 108 9.74 1.31 4.25
C VAL A 108 10.97 2.18 4.57
N GLY A 109 10.77 3.43 4.97
CA GLY A 109 11.87 4.36 5.30
C GLY A 109 12.61 4.95 4.10
N PHE A 110 13.43 5.98 4.32
CA PHE A 110 14.15 6.71 3.28
C PHE A 110 15.64 6.32 3.21
N ILE A 111 16.09 5.75 2.09
CA ILE A 111 17.50 5.33 1.92
C ILE A 111 18.47 6.51 1.90
N ASN A 112 18.02 7.68 1.46
CA ASN A 112 18.80 8.93 1.50
C ASN A 112 18.56 9.76 2.77
N ASN A 113 17.95 9.17 3.81
CA ASN A 113 18.01 9.69 5.17
C ASN A 113 18.98 8.81 5.98
N PRO A 114 20.07 9.36 6.55
CA PRO A 114 21.09 8.57 7.23
C PRO A 114 20.55 7.82 8.47
N ASN A 115 19.56 8.40 9.18
CA ASN A 115 18.95 7.77 10.34
C ASN A 115 18.05 6.59 9.94
N ASP A 116 17.20 6.78 8.93
CA ASP A 116 16.37 5.69 8.40
C ASP A 116 17.24 4.57 7.82
N LEU A 117 18.28 4.91 7.05
CA LEU A 117 19.21 3.93 6.49
C LEU A 117 19.91 3.10 7.58
N ALA A 118 20.36 3.75 8.67
CA ALA A 118 20.96 3.05 9.81
C ALA A 118 19.96 2.10 10.49
N LEU A 119 18.70 2.52 10.63
CA LEU A 119 17.63 1.68 11.17
C LEU A 119 17.30 0.50 10.24
N LEU A 120 17.21 0.72 8.92
CA LEU A 120 16.88 -0.30 7.92
C LEU A 120 17.90 -1.45 7.86
N ARG A 121 19.17 -1.16 8.15
CA ARG A 121 20.23 -2.17 8.23
C ARG A 121 20.07 -3.11 9.42
N ARG A 122 19.36 -2.69 10.48
CA ARG A 122 19.13 -3.53 11.66
C ARG A 122 18.09 -4.61 11.36
N GLN A 123 18.40 -5.84 11.75
CA GLN A 123 17.48 -6.97 11.64
C GLN A 123 16.17 -6.71 12.39
N GLN A 124 16.25 -6.22 13.63
CA GLN A 124 15.08 -5.90 14.45
C GLN A 124 14.10 -4.95 13.74
N THR A 125 14.60 -3.87 13.13
CA THR A 125 13.74 -2.93 12.38
C THR A 125 12.97 -3.64 11.26
N ARG A 126 13.64 -4.53 10.51
CA ARG A 126 12.98 -5.28 9.43
C ARG A 126 11.95 -6.27 9.97
N GLU A 127 12.25 -6.93 11.08
CA GLU A 127 11.32 -7.85 11.76
C GLU A 127 10.10 -7.13 12.34
N ASP A 128 10.29 -5.97 12.97
CA ASP A 128 9.21 -5.15 13.52
C ASP A 128 8.24 -4.69 12.43
N ILE A 129 8.78 -4.26 11.28
CA ILE A 129 7.98 -3.82 10.14
C ILE A 129 7.27 -5.00 9.49
N ALA A 130 7.95 -6.15 9.33
CA ALA A 130 7.33 -7.37 8.85
C ALA A 130 6.20 -7.85 9.78
N ALA A 131 6.38 -7.75 11.11
CA ALA A 131 5.35 -8.07 12.09
C ALA A 131 4.15 -7.11 12.00
N GLY A 132 4.40 -5.81 11.81
CA GLY A 132 3.33 -4.83 11.56
C GLY A 132 2.57 -5.11 10.26
N MET A 133 3.27 -5.48 9.20
CA MET A 133 2.67 -5.87 7.93
C MET A 133 1.83 -7.14 8.06
N PHE A 134 2.36 -8.17 8.71
CA PHE A 134 1.64 -9.41 9.02
C PHE A 134 0.33 -9.13 9.76
N GLU A 135 0.40 -8.28 10.79
CA GLU A 135 -0.79 -7.95 11.57
C GLU A 135 -1.82 -7.14 10.77
N GLY A 136 -1.36 -6.27 9.87
CA GLY A 136 -2.23 -5.57 8.93
C GLY A 136 -2.96 -6.52 7.98
N ILE A 137 -2.23 -7.51 7.43
CA ILE A 137 -2.81 -8.55 6.56
C ILE A 137 -3.86 -9.37 7.33
N ARG A 138 -3.52 -9.83 8.54
CA ARG A 138 -4.42 -10.63 9.38
C ARG A 138 -5.70 -9.88 9.71
N LYS A 139 -5.60 -8.60 10.10
CA LYS A 139 -6.76 -7.75 10.42
C LYS A 139 -7.63 -7.47 9.21
N TYR A 140 -7.04 -7.21 8.04
CA TYR A 140 -7.80 -7.01 6.82
C TYR A 140 -8.67 -8.23 6.50
N PHE A 141 -8.09 -9.43 6.47
CA PHE A 141 -8.86 -10.64 6.19
C PHE A 141 -9.90 -10.96 7.27
N ALA A 142 -9.63 -10.66 8.54
CA ALA A 142 -10.63 -10.78 9.60
C ALA A 142 -11.84 -9.84 9.36
N GLN A 143 -11.62 -8.60 8.93
CA GLN A 143 -12.73 -7.69 8.59
C GLN A 143 -13.51 -8.16 7.36
N ILE A 144 -12.84 -8.68 6.33
CA ILE A 144 -13.52 -9.25 5.17
C ILE A 144 -14.39 -10.44 5.58
N LYS A 145 -13.87 -11.34 6.42
CA LYS A 145 -14.65 -12.46 6.98
C LYS A 145 -15.90 -11.97 7.69
N ASN A 146 -15.77 -11.03 8.63
CA ASN A 146 -16.91 -10.49 9.38
C ASN A 146 -17.94 -9.82 8.46
N LYS A 147 -17.48 -9.09 7.43
CA LYS A 147 -18.39 -8.46 6.45
C LYS A 147 -19.18 -9.51 5.67
N VAL A 148 -18.55 -10.61 5.26
CA VAL A 148 -19.21 -11.72 4.57
C VAL A 148 -20.21 -12.42 5.49
N GLU A 149 -19.83 -12.71 6.73
CA GLU A 149 -20.73 -13.35 7.71
C GLU A 149 -21.98 -12.49 7.97
N ASN A 150 -21.83 -11.18 8.12
CA ASN A 150 -22.96 -10.26 8.32
C ASN A 150 -23.89 -10.16 7.09
N LEU A 151 -23.37 -10.35 5.87
CA LEU A 151 -24.17 -10.34 4.65
C LEU A 151 -24.91 -11.66 4.41
N LEU A 152 -24.37 -12.78 4.89
CA LEU A 152 -24.97 -14.11 4.75
C LEU A 152 -25.90 -14.49 5.91
N GLY A 153 -25.73 -13.84 7.07
CA GLY A 153 -26.57 -14.01 8.25
C GLY A 153 -27.76 -13.05 8.34
N ALA A 154 -27.97 -12.20 7.32
CA ALA A 154 -29.08 -11.25 7.20
C ALA A 154 -30.11 -11.69 6.15
#